data_AF-A0AAW2WXD7-F1
#
_entry.id   AF-A0AAW2WXD7-F1
#
_cell.length_a   1.000
_cell.length_b   1.000
_cell.length_c   1.000
_cell.angle_alpha   90.00
_cell.angle_beta   90.00
_cell.angle_gamma   90.00
#
_symmetry.space_group_name_H-M   'P 1'
#
loop_
_entity.id
_entity.type
_entity.pdbx_description
1 polymer ?
#
loop_
_entity_poly.entity_id
_entity_poly.type
_entity_poly.pdbx_seq_one_letter_code
_entity_poly.pdbx_strand_id
1 'polypeptide(L)'
;MSDLCDLQVRINGQQTFFLSEGILSKYSGKLRKIIKQEKRRTQIRNSGIEIDDFPGGPDGFELVSRFCYNNGSIPITVSNVSLLHCCAVFLGMSEKASRVNLLHQTEVFLEGIFYWSWNEILTCLKNCDPFFSCAESCGLVEKLLSSLLAKIAQNSDVNFRSVSSSSSSSSPDTTPGLRSPPVCNRSSSRKAWAWWFQDLTILSPKIIEQFIRASRACGSDNNNDNNNNLVLTRFLIHYLKTALHSNGSKSVLKEYSGLAGTAVNGWFRWERLHFLVEGCFGC
;
A
#
# COMPACT_ATOMS: atom_id res chain seq x y z
N MET A 1 33.60 -13.90 30.49
CA MET A 1 32.26 -14.17 29.94
C MET A 1 31.39 -13.00 30.33
N SER A 2 31.27 -12.00 29.45
CA SER A 2 30.45 -10.81 29.70
C SER A 2 28.99 -11.24 29.72
N ASP A 3 28.20 -10.74 30.67
CA ASP A 3 26.76 -11.01 30.74
C ASP A 3 26.13 -10.78 29.36
N LEU A 4 25.63 -11.86 28.75
CA LEU A 4 25.11 -11.84 27.36
C LEU A 4 23.84 -10.99 27.21
N CYS A 5 23.17 -10.69 28.33
CA CYS A 5 21.92 -9.95 28.41
C CYS A 5 21.98 -8.93 29.56
N ASP A 6 22.55 -7.75 29.30
CA ASP A 6 22.68 -6.64 30.27
C ASP A 6 21.58 -5.57 30.12
N LEU A 7 20.60 -5.81 29.23
CA LEU A 7 19.49 -4.90 28.95
C LEU A 7 18.15 -5.63 28.86
N GLN A 8 17.16 -5.12 29.58
CA GLN A 8 15.76 -5.52 29.45
C GLN A 8 15.00 -4.48 28.62
N VAL A 9 14.30 -4.91 27.56
CA VAL A 9 13.47 -4.03 26.72
C VAL A 9 12.05 -4.59 26.65
N ARG A 10 11.07 -3.82 27.12
CA ARG A 10 9.64 -4.14 27.05
C ARG A 10 9.01 -3.40 25.86
N ILE A 11 8.37 -4.15 24.97
CA ILE A 11 7.74 -3.62 23.76
C ILE A 11 6.23 -3.63 23.92
N ASN A 12 5.60 -2.45 23.80
CA ASN A 12 4.15 -2.23 23.84
C ASN A 12 3.44 -2.88 25.04
N GLY A 13 4.13 -3.05 26.16
CA GLY A 13 3.64 -3.80 27.33
C GLY A 13 3.34 -5.30 27.10
N GLN A 14 3.64 -5.85 25.92
CA GLN A 14 3.27 -7.20 25.51
C GLN A 14 4.38 -8.22 25.73
N GLN A 15 5.60 -7.91 25.29
CA GLN A 15 6.73 -8.83 25.35
C GLN A 15 7.97 -8.12 25.89
N THR A 16 8.79 -8.88 26.62
CA THR A 16 10.07 -8.42 27.16
C THR A 16 11.21 -9.20 26.52
N PHE A 17 12.22 -8.48 26.06
CA PHE A 17 13.44 -9.00 25.47
C PHE A 17 14.61 -8.76 26.43
N PHE A 18 15.46 -9.77 26.60
CA PHE A 18 16.70 -9.69 27.36
C PHE A 18 17.87 -9.73 26.36
N LEU A 19 18.51 -8.60 26.15
CA LEU A 19 19.45 -8.37 25.06
C LEU A 19 20.72 -7.69 25.59
N SER A 20 21.72 -7.56 24.73
CA SER A 20 22.97 -6.86 25.00
C SER A 20 22.86 -5.42 24.51
N GLU A 21 23.03 -4.48 25.44
CA GLU A 21 23.11 -3.05 25.14
C GLU A 21 24.21 -2.73 24.13
N GLY A 22 25.38 -3.37 24.27
CA GLY A 22 26.52 -3.14 23.39
C GLY A 22 26.20 -3.48 21.93
N ILE A 23 25.47 -4.57 21.71
CA ILE A 23 25.06 -5.02 20.37
C ILE A 23 24.04 -4.05 19.78
N LEU A 24 22.95 -3.73 20.50
CA LEU A 24 21.90 -2.85 19.97
C LEU A 24 22.40 -1.42 19.76
N SER A 25 23.19 -0.90 20.69
CA SER A 25 23.73 0.47 20.65
C SER A 25 24.70 0.69 19.49
N LYS A 26 25.28 -0.38 18.93
CA LYS A 26 26.11 -0.32 17.72
C LYS A 26 25.28 0.09 16.50
N TYR A 27 24.05 -0.42 16.38
CA TYR A 27 23.22 -0.23 15.19
C TYR A 27 22.15 0.86 15.35
N SER A 28 21.72 1.20 16.58
CA SER A 28 20.71 2.24 16.80
C SER A 28 21.24 3.39 17.66
N GLY A 29 21.34 4.56 17.04
CA GLY A 29 21.67 5.80 17.75
C GLY A 29 20.57 6.24 18.72
N LYS A 30 19.29 5.94 18.41
CA LYS A 30 18.14 6.27 19.26
C LYS A 30 18.12 5.38 20.50
N LEU A 31 18.26 4.06 20.37
CA LEU A 31 18.34 3.15 21.52
C LEU A 31 19.50 3.52 22.43
N ARG A 32 20.69 3.77 21.87
CA ARG A 32 21.85 4.20 22.65
C ARG A 32 21.56 5.46 23.49
N LYS A 33 20.76 6.39 22.99
CA LYS A 33 20.34 7.58 23.76
C LYS A 33 19.34 7.22 24.86
N ILE A 34 18.32 6.42 24.55
CA ILE A 34 17.30 5.98 25.51
C ILE A 34 17.96 5.20 26.65
N ILE A 35 18.83 4.23 26.34
CA ILE A 35 19.56 3.43 27.34
C ILE A 35 20.40 4.32 28.26
N LYS A 36 21.16 5.27 27.70
CA LYS A 36 21.95 6.22 28.50
C LYS A 36 21.09 7.11 29.39
N GLN A 37 19.91 7.50 28.92
CA GLN A 37 18.99 8.35 29.69
C GLN A 37 18.38 7.57 30.85
N GLU A 38 17.97 6.32 30.64
CA GLU A 38 17.40 5.50 31.70
C GLU A 38 18.41 5.16 32.79
N LYS A 39 19.65 4.82 32.41
CA LYS A 39 20.74 4.61 33.39
C LYS A 39 21.01 5.84 34.27
N ARG A 40 20.86 7.05 33.72
CA ARG A 40 21.02 8.30 34.51
C ARG A 40 19.86 8.50 35.49
N ARG A 41 18.63 8.17 35.09
CA ARG A 41 17.43 8.37 35.90
C ARG A 41 17.36 7.45 37.09
N THR A 42 17.73 6.18 36.90
CA THR A 42 17.30 5.15 37.85
C THR A 42 18.31 4.80 38.94
N GLN A 43 19.60 5.14 38.83
CA GLN A 43 20.68 4.77 39.79
C GLN A 43 20.78 3.25 40.13
N ILE A 44 19.84 2.43 39.64
CA ILE A 44 19.64 1.01 39.92
C ILE A 44 20.05 0.26 38.65
N ARG A 45 20.88 -0.77 38.84
CA ARG A 45 21.54 -1.55 37.79
C ARG A 45 20.60 -2.35 36.85
N ASN A 46 19.29 -2.36 37.09
CA ASN A 46 18.33 -3.29 36.46
C ASN A 46 17.02 -2.64 35.96
N SER A 47 17.03 -1.34 35.64
CA SER A 47 15.85 -0.69 35.04
C SER A 47 15.73 -1.07 33.56
N GLY A 48 14.68 -1.81 33.23
CA GLY A 48 14.32 -2.09 31.85
C GLY A 48 13.82 -0.84 31.11
N ILE A 49 13.94 -0.84 29.79
CA ILE A 49 13.42 0.22 28.92
C ILE A 49 12.07 -0.20 28.40
N GLU A 50 11.11 0.72 28.42
CA GLU A 50 9.81 0.54 27.77
C GLU A 50 9.77 1.32 26.47
N ILE A 51 9.32 0.66 25.40
CA ILE A 51 9.13 1.25 24.08
C ILE A 51 7.69 0.96 23.66
N ASP A 52 6.91 2.02 23.56
CA ASP A 52 5.52 1.96 23.09
C ASP A 52 5.43 2.27 21.60
N ASP A 53 4.31 1.86 21.00
CA ASP A 53 3.98 2.05 19.59
C ASP A 53 5.09 1.60 18.62
N PHE A 54 5.81 0.53 18.96
CA PHE A 54 6.85 -0.01 18.08
C PHE A 54 6.22 -0.57 16.79
N PRO A 55 6.75 -0.24 15.59
CA PRO A 55 6.20 -0.74 14.32
C PRO A 55 6.22 -2.27 14.28
N GLY A 56 5.06 -2.89 14.06
CA GLY A 56 4.89 -4.35 14.08
C GLY A 56 5.04 -4.97 15.47
N GLY A 57 5.04 -4.17 16.53
CA GLY A 57 5.08 -4.64 17.91
C GLY A 57 6.31 -5.49 18.21
N PRO A 58 6.16 -6.52 19.07
CA PRO A 58 7.27 -7.41 19.42
C PRO A 58 7.90 -8.13 18.22
N ASP A 59 7.10 -8.53 17.23
CA ASP A 59 7.60 -9.23 16.02
C ASP A 59 8.54 -8.34 15.21
N GLY A 60 8.18 -7.05 15.05
CA GLY A 60 9.06 -6.06 14.42
C GLY A 60 10.36 -5.86 15.19
N PHE A 61 10.29 -5.81 16.52
CA PHE A 61 11.46 -5.65 17.36
C PHE A 61 12.36 -6.89 17.31
N GLU A 62 11.78 -8.09 17.24
CA GLU A 62 12.51 -9.33 17.06
C GLU A 62 13.33 -9.31 15.77
N LEU A 63 12.74 -8.91 14.64
CA LEU A 63 13.47 -8.79 13.37
C LEU A 63 14.67 -7.84 13.46
N VAL A 64 14.51 -6.68 14.09
CA VAL A 64 15.63 -5.76 14.29
C VAL A 64 16.69 -6.35 15.22
N SER A 65 16.27 -7.05 16.27
CA SER A 65 17.22 -7.70 17.18
C SER A 65 18.03 -8.76 16.44
N ARG A 66 17.40 -9.60 15.60
CA ARG A 66 18.08 -10.57 14.75
C ARG A 66 19.10 -9.90 13.82
N PHE A 67 18.73 -8.79 13.18
CA PHE A 67 19.67 -8.00 12.39
C PHE A 67 20.90 -7.55 13.20
N CYS A 68 20.69 -7.01 14.40
CA CYS A 68 21.77 -6.50 15.24
C CYS A 68 22.70 -7.63 15.71
N TYR A 69 22.14 -8.77 16.10
CA TYR A 69 22.89 -9.94 16.56
C TYR A 69 23.57 -10.72 15.44
N ASN A 70 23.04 -10.65 14.22
CA ASN A 70 23.63 -11.25 13.03
C ASN A 70 24.53 -10.26 12.28
N ASN A 71 25.32 -9.47 13.02
CA ASN A 71 26.33 -8.55 12.49
C ASN A 71 25.82 -7.52 11.46
N GLY A 72 24.54 -7.16 11.49
CA GLY A 72 23.94 -6.22 10.54
C GLY A 72 23.50 -6.88 9.23
N SER A 73 23.12 -8.15 9.28
CA SER A 73 22.59 -8.89 8.13
C SER A 73 21.25 -9.55 8.48
N ILE A 74 20.27 -9.38 7.60
CA ILE A 74 18.98 -10.06 7.65
C ILE A 74 18.47 -10.25 6.21
N PRO A 75 17.83 -11.38 5.87
CA PRO A 75 17.19 -11.52 4.55
C PRO A 75 16.06 -10.50 4.41
N ILE A 76 16.20 -9.60 3.42
CA ILE A 76 15.16 -8.64 3.04
C ILE A 76 14.36 -9.22 1.88
N THR A 77 13.04 -9.19 2.02
CA THR A 77 12.07 -9.75 1.08
C THR A 77 10.89 -8.79 0.94
N VAL A 78 10.08 -8.97 -0.09
CA VAL A 78 8.86 -8.16 -0.32
C VAL A 78 7.89 -8.25 0.88
N SER A 79 7.85 -9.38 1.58
CA SER A 79 6.94 -9.57 2.71
C SER A 79 7.40 -8.87 3.99
N ASN A 80 8.69 -8.64 4.20
CA ASN A 80 9.21 -8.07 5.45
C ASN A 80 9.82 -6.67 5.30
N VAL A 81 10.13 -6.21 4.08
CA VAL A 81 10.87 -4.96 3.86
C VAL A 81 10.13 -3.74 4.41
N SER A 82 8.80 -3.70 4.31
CA SER A 82 8.02 -2.58 4.85
C SER A 82 8.13 -2.45 6.36
N LEU A 83 8.07 -3.58 7.07
CA LEU A 83 8.25 -3.64 8.51
C LEU A 83 9.68 -3.26 8.90
N LEU A 84 10.68 -3.89 8.27
CA LEU A 84 12.10 -3.59 8.52
C LEU A 84 12.43 -2.11 8.32
N HIS A 85 11.90 -1.51 7.25
CA HIS A 85 12.09 -0.09 6.95
C HIS A 85 11.49 0.79 8.05
N CYS A 86 10.24 0.53 8.45
CA CYS A 86 9.56 1.27 9.52
C CYS A 86 10.29 1.14 10.87
N CYS A 87 10.72 -0.07 11.24
CA CYS A 87 11.49 -0.29 12.47
C CYS A 87 12.85 0.44 12.42
N ALA A 88 13.54 0.43 11.28
CA ALA A 88 14.81 1.11 11.10
C ALA A 88 14.68 2.63 11.22
N VAL A 89 13.62 3.21 10.63
CA VAL A 89 13.27 4.63 10.80
C VAL A 89 12.96 4.93 12.27
N PHE A 90 12.09 4.15 12.90
CA PHE A 90 11.68 4.33 14.29
C PHE A 90 12.87 4.32 15.25
N LEU A 91 13.84 3.43 15.04
CA LEU A 91 15.04 3.28 15.86
C LEU A 91 16.22 4.14 15.39
N GLY A 92 16.08 4.92 14.32
CA GLY A 92 17.16 5.74 13.77
C GLY A 92 18.39 4.92 13.37
N MET A 93 18.20 3.73 12.78
CA MET A 93 19.25 2.81 12.34
C MET A 93 19.87 3.27 11.00
N SER A 94 20.48 4.45 11.04
CA SER A 94 21.14 5.09 9.90
C SER A 94 22.63 4.77 9.85
N GLU A 95 23.28 5.18 8.76
CA GLU A 95 24.72 5.02 8.57
C GLU A 95 25.58 5.80 9.57
N LYS A 96 24.98 6.79 10.25
CA LYS A 96 25.60 7.50 11.38
C LYS A 96 25.90 6.57 12.56
N ALA A 97 25.22 5.43 12.66
CA ALA A 97 25.42 4.45 13.72
C ALA A 97 26.38 3.32 13.30
N SER A 98 26.17 2.74 12.11
CA SER A 98 26.99 1.65 11.56
C SER A 98 27.02 1.76 10.04
N ARG A 99 28.14 1.37 9.40
CA ARG A 99 28.20 1.25 7.93
C ARG A 99 27.20 0.20 7.44
N VAL A 100 26.52 0.47 6.33
CA VAL A 100 25.52 -0.43 5.70
C VAL A 100 24.46 -0.91 6.70
N ASN A 101 23.80 0.05 7.36
CA ASN A 101 22.80 -0.23 8.38
C ASN A 101 21.44 -0.61 7.79
N LEU A 102 20.50 -1.08 8.63
CA LEU A 102 19.21 -1.62 8.20
C LEU A 102 18.41 -0.62 7.34
N LEU A 103 18.41 0.67 7.70
CA LEU A 103 17.68 1.69 6.93
C LEU A 103 18.18 1.73 5.48
N HIS A 104 19.49 1.83 5.28
CA HIS A 104 20.11 1.88 3.97
C HIS A 104 19.83 0.58 3.16
N GLN A 105 19.96 -0.60 3.79
CA GLN A 105 19.67 -1.86 3.10
C GLN A 105 18.20 -1.94 2.62
N THR A 106 17.25 -1.46 3.43
CA THR A 106 15.83 -1.42 3.03
C THR A 106 15.55 -0.37 1.96
N GLU A 107 16.22 0.80 2.00
CA GLU A 107 16.09 1.84 0.98
C GLU A 107 16.55 1.32 -0.39
N VAL A 108 17.73 0.69 -0.44
CA VAL A 108 18.27 0.05 -1.65
C VAL A 108 17.31 -1.01 -2.19
N PHE A 109 16.73 -1.86 -1.33
CA PHE A 109 15.74 -2.85 -1.77
C PHE A 109 14.49 -2.19 -2.36
N LEU A 110 14.02 -1.10 -1.74
CA LEU A 110 12.85 -0.35 -2.17
C LEU A 110 13.09 0.53 -3.40
N GLU A 111 14.32 0.82 -3.80
CA GLU A 111 14.63 1.44 -5.10
C GLU A 111 14.19 0.55 -6.27
N GLY A 112 14.20 -0.78 -6.08
CA GLY A 112 13.75 -1.76 -7.07
C GLY A 112 12.23 -1.86 -7.26
N ILE A 113 11.43 -1.07 -6.54
CA ILE A 113 9.96 -1.20 -6.48
C ILE A 113 9.25 -1.09 -7.83
N PHE A 114 9.84 -0.38 -8.80
CA PHE A 114 9.28 -0.24 -10.15
C PHE A 114 9.29 -1.56 -10.93
N TYR A 115 10.27 -2.42 -10.64
CA TYR A 115 10.44 -3.72 -11.28
C TYR A 115 9.62 -4.82 -10.61
N TRP A 116 9.03 -4.55 -9.45
CA TRP A 116 8.18 -5.52 -8.77
C TRP A 116 6.94 -5.86 -9.61
N SER A 117 6.47 -7.08 -9.44
CA SER A 117 5.18 -7.54 -9.95
C SER A 117 4.04 -6.86 -9.20
N TRP A 118 2.85 -6.90 -9.81
CA TRP A 118 1.62 -6.41 -9.20
C TRP A 118 1.37 -7.03 -7.82
N ASN A 119 1.52 -8.35 -7.71
CA ASN A 119 1.30 -9.10 -6.47
C ASN A 119 2.30 -8.74 -5.37
N GLU A 120 3.55 -8.44 -5.73
CA GLU A 120 4.58 -8.01 -4.77
C GLU A 120 4.23 -6.64 -4.16
N ILE A 121 3.80 -5.69 -4.98
CA ILE A 121 3.35 -4.38 -4.51
C ILE A 121 2.14 -4.52 -3.57
N LEU A 122 1.14 -5.32 -3.96
CA LEU A 122 -0.04 -5.57 -3.12
C LEU A 122 0.30 -6.25 -1.81
N THR A 123 1.20 -7.24 -1.83
CA THR A 123 1.66 -7.94 -0.64
C THR A 123 2.35 -6.96 0.32
N CYS A 124 3.24 -6.12 -0.20
CA CYS A 124 3.94 -5.13 0.61
C CYS A 124 3.00 -4.08 1.20
N LEU A 125 2.05 -3.56 0.41
CA LEU A 125 0.99 -2.63 0.88
C LEU A 125 0.15 -3.27 2.00
N LYS A 126 -0.32 -4.49 1.80
CA LYS A 126 -1.10 -5.23 2.80
C LYS A 126 -0.33 -5.39 4.11
N ASN A 127 0.97 -5.68 4.03
CA ASN A 127 1.80 -5.87 5.21
C ASN A 127 2.05 -4.58 5.99
N CYS A 128 1.80 -3.40 5.41
CA CYS A 128 1.87 -2.14 6.15
C CYS A 128 0.73 -1.94 7.16
N ASP A 129 -0.36 -2.69 7.08
CA ASP A 129 -1.57 -2.43 7.87
C ASP A 129 -1.35 -2.38 9.40
N PRO A 130 -0.59 -3.31 10.02
CA PRO A 130 -0.38 -3.30 11.48
C PRO A 130 0.44 -2.09 11.99
N PHE A 131 1.16 -1.41 11.10
CA PHE A 131 2.02 -0.27 11.41
C PHE A 131 1.80 0.90 10.45
N PHE A 132 0.56 1.03 9.96
CA PHE A 132 0.20 1.95 8.89
C PHE A 132 0.64 3.39 9.17
N SER A 133 0.42 3.90 10.38
CA SER A 133 0.80 5.27 10.76
C SER A 133 2.32 5.51 10.65
N CYS A 134 3.14 4.52 10.99
CA CYS A 134 4.58 4.63 10.80
C CYS A 134 4.93 4.62 9.30
N ALA A 135 4.36 3.68 8.55
CA ALA A 135 4.60 3.54 7.11
C ALA A 135 4.15 4.77 6.29
N GLU A 136 3.07 5.41 6.71
CA GLU A 136 2.58 6.67 6.13
C GLU A 136 3.55 7.82 6.45
N SER A 137 3.93 8.00 7.72
CA SER A 137 4.81 9.10 8.13
C SER A 137 6.21 9.06 7.52
N CYS A 138 6.70 7.87 7.12
CA CYS A 138 7.97 7.72 6.42
C CYS A 138 7.85 7.75 4.88
N GLY A 139 6.66 7.98 4.32
CA GLY A 139 6.43 8.07 2.87
C GLY A 139 6.44 6.72 2.15
N LEU A 140 6.52 5.59 2.86
CA LEU A 140 6.57 4.26 2.26
C LEU A 140 5.26 3.91 1.54
N VAL A 141 4.12 4.24 2.15
CA VAL A 141 2.79 4.00 1.56
C VAL A 141 2.64 4.77 0.24
N GLU A 142 3.07 6.03 0.20
CA GLU A 142 3.03 6.86 -1.01
C GLU A 142 3.88 6.28 -2.14
N LYS A 143 5.10 5.83 -1.82
CA LYS A 143 6.00 5.19 -2.80
C LYS A 143 5.38 3.91 -3.39
N LEU A 144 4.77 3.07 -2.55
CA LEU A 144 4.08 1.85 -2.98
C LEU A 144 2.86 2.15 -3.86
N LEU A 145 2.02 3.12 -3.45
CA LEU A 145 0.84 3.51 -4.21
C LEU A 145 1.18 4.15 -5.55
N SER A 146 2.25 4.96 -5.62
CA SER A 146 2.76 5.51 -6.87
C SER A 146 3.17 4.41 -7.85
N SER A 147 3.87 3.36 -7.37
CA SER A 147 4.22 2.20 -8.20
C SER A 147 2.97 1.44 -8.65
N LEU A 148 1.99 1.25 -7.76
CA LEU A 148 0.72 0.60 -8.07
C LEU A 148 -0.06 1.36 -9.16
N LEU A 149 -0.18 2.69 -9.04
CA LEU A 149 -0.84 3.55 -10.01
C LEU A 149 -0.14 3.51 -11.37
N ALA A 150 1.20 3.52 -11.38
CA ALA A 150 1.98 3.37 -12.61
C ALA A 150 1.69 2.02 -13.31
N LYS A 151 1.54 0.91 -12.57
CA LYS A 151 1.13 -0.39 -13.14
C LYS A 151 -0.29 -0.35 -13.70
N ILE A 152 -1.23 0.34 -13.04
CA ILE A 152 -2.60 0.50 -13.55
C ILE A 152 -2.58 1.25 -14.88
N ALA A 153 -1.87 2.38 -14.95
CA ALA A 153 -1.77 3.23 -16.13
C ALA A 153 -1.13 2.48 -17.33
N GLN A 154 -0.05 1.74 -17.09
CA GLN A 154 0.62 0.93 -18.12
C GLN A 154 -0.33 -0.10 -18.76
N ASN A 155 -1.19 -0.74 -17.98
CA ASN A 155 -2.11 -1.76 -18.49
C ASN A 155 -3.35 -1.17 -19.16
N SER A 156 -3.78 0.05 -18.81
CA SER A 156 -4.89 0.72 -19.49
C SER A 156 -4.55 1.12 -20.93
N ASP A 157 -3.30 1.52 -21.20
CA ASP A 157 -2.86 1.93 -22.55
C ASP A 157 -2.69 0.75 -23.52
N VAL A 158 -2.26 -0.41 -23.02
CA VAL A 158 -2.10 -1.64 -23.82
C VAL A 158 -3.45 -2.14 -24.33
N ASN A 159 -4.50 -2.02 -23.53
CA ASN A 159 -5.85 -2.39 -23.93
C ASN A 159 -6.39 -1.49 -25.06
N PHE A 160 -6.04 -0.20 -25.05
CA PHE A 160 -6.45 0.76 -26.10
C PHE A 160 -5.71 0.54 -27.44
N ARG A 161 -4.43 0.13 -27.40
CA ARG A 161 -3.65 -0.14 -28.63
C ARG A 161 -4.06 -1.45 -29.32
N SER A 162 -4.59 -2.42 -28.58
CA SER A 162 -5.08 -3.68 -29.16
C SER A 162 -6.36 -3.51 -30.00
N VAL A 163 -7.16 -2.46 -29.74
CA VAL A 163 -8.40 -2.16 -30.47
C VAL A 163 -8.15 -1.37 -31.76
N SER A 164 -7.00 -0.69 -31.88
CA SER A 164 -6.68 0.19 -33.02
C SER A 164 -5.95 -0.48 -34.18
N SER A 165 -5.84 -1.82 -34.19
CA SER A 165 -5.14 -2.57 -35.25
C SER A 165 -6.04 -3.22 -36.30
N SER A 166 -7.31 -2.80 -36.43
CA SER A 166 -8.09 -3.06 -37.65
C SER A 166 -7.83 -1.96 -38.68
N SER A 167 -6.63 -1.94 -39.25
CA SER A 167 -6.35 -1.20 -40.48
C SER A 167 -7.16 -1.84 -41.62
N SER A 168 -8.24 -1.16 -42.01
CA SER A 168 -9.10 -1.49 -43.13
C SER A 168 -8.32 -1.55 -44.44
N SER A 169 -8.02 -2.75 -44.94
CA SER A 169 -7.60 -2.96 -46.32
C SER A 169 -8.82 -2.91 -47.22
N SER A 170 -8.95 -1.84 -48.01
CA SER A 170 -9.98 -1.70 -49.02
C SER A 170 -9.70 -2.65 -50.20
N SER A 171 -10.66 -3.51 -50.54
CA SER A 171 -10.81 -4.09 -51.87
C SER A 171 -12.30 -4.41 -52.08
N PRO A 172 -12.93 -3.97 -53.17
CA PRO A 172 -14.26 -4.42 -53.53
C PRO A 172 -14.11 -5.69 -54.37
N ASP A 173 -14.95 -6.70 -54.16
CA ASP A 173 -15.54 -7.43 -55.28
C ASP A 173 -16.73 -8.28 -54.87
N THR A 174 -17.55 -8.50 -55.89
CA THR A 174 -18.98 -8.77 -55.90
C THR A 174 -19.27 -10.27 -55.88
N THR A 175 -20.27 -10.71 -55.10
CA THR A 175 -21.10 -11.91 -55.37
C THR A 175 -22.26 -12.00 -54.36
N PRO A 176 -23.52 -12.23 -54.79
CA PRO A 176 -24.66 -12.35 -53.88
C PRO A 176 -24.95 -13.84 -53.60
N GLY A 177 -24.67 -14.31 -52.38
CA GLY A 177 -25.04 -15.67 -51.99
C GLY A 177 -24.71 -15.97 -50.53
N LEU A 178 -25.74 -16.35 -49.77
CA LEU A 178 -25.73 -16.86 -48.38
C LEU A 178 -25.57 -15.78 -47.30
N ARG A 179 -26.71 -15.25 -46.84
CA ARG A 179 -26.84 -14.58 -45.54
C ARG A 179 -26.58 -15.59 -44.42
N SER A 180 -25.33 -15.71 -43.98
CA SER A 180 -25.06 -15.99 -42.57
C SER A 180 -25.20 -14.67 -41.82
N PRO A 181 -25.99 -14.57 -40.73
CA PRO A 181 -25.94 -13.38 -39.91
C PRO A 181 -24.50 -13.24 -39.40
N PRO A 182 -23.96 -12.00 -39.29
CA PRO A 182 -22.76 -11.84 -38.51
C PRO A 182 -23.12 -12.36 -37.12
N VAL A 183 -22.46 -13.43 -36.68
CA VAL A 183 -22.31 -13.68 -35.25
C VAL A 183 -21.47 -12.52 -34.76
N CYS A 184 -22.14 -11.38 -34.56
CA CYS A 184 -21.76 -10.43 -33.57
C CYS A 184 -21.61 -11.29 -32.33
N ASN A 185 -20.37 -11.59 -31.96
CA ASN A 185 -20.03 -11.85 -30.57
C ASN A 185 -20.41 -10.56 -29.82
N ARG A 186 -21.73 -10.38 -29.61
CA ARG A 186 -22.27 -9.80 -28.40
C ARG A 186 -21.92 -10.80 -27.31
N SER A 187 -20.63 -10.91 -27.00
CA SER A 187 -20.24 -11.14 -25.62
C SER A 187 -20.82 -9.96 -24.87
N SER A 188 -22.07 -10.16 -24.44
CA SER A 188 -22.71 -9.54 -23.30
C SER A 188 -21.81 -8.48 -22.67
N SER A 189 -22.23 -7.22 -22.87
CA SER A 189 -21.86 -6.06 -22.08
C SER A 189 -22.14 -6.32 -20.59
N ARG A 190 -21.39 -7.25 -20.00
CA ARG A 190 -21.20 -7.37 -18.56
C ARG A 190 -20.25 -6.25 -18.24
N LYS A 191 -20.82 -5.10 -17.85
CA LYS A 191 -20.19 -3.91 -17.26
C LYS A 191 -18.74 -4.22 -16.84
N ALA A 192 -17.77 -4.06 -17.73
CA ALA A 192 -16.43 -4.57 -17.49
C ALA A 192 -15.84 -3.81 -16.29
N TRP A 193 -15.68 -4.50 -15.17
CA TRP A 193 -14.95 -3.97 -14.02
C TRP A 193 -13.49 -3.83 -14.45
N ALA A 194 -12.79 -2.82 -13.95
CA ALA A 194 -11.36 -2.76 -14.23
C ALA A 194 -10.70 -3.99 -13.59
N TRP A 195 -9.71 -4.56 -14.28
CA TRP A 195 -9.06 -5.82 -13.90
C TRP A 195 -8.54 -5.83 -12.45
N TRP A 196 -8.15 -4.66 -11.94
CA TRP A 196 -7.60 -4.46 -10.60
C TRP A 196 -8.65 -4.33 -9.49
N PHE A 197 -9.95 -4.20 -9.81
CA PHE A 197 -10.99 -3.94 -8.80
C PHE A 197 -11.02 -5.02 -7.72
N GLN A 198 -10.93 -6.29 -8.12
CA GLN A 198 -11.01 -7.40 -7.20
C GLN A 198 -9.76 -7.47 -6.32
N ASP A 199 -8.59 -7.28 -6.92
CA ASP A 199 -7.32 -7.41 -6.21
C ASP A 199 -7.15 -6.36 -5.12
N LEU A 200 -7.64 -5.14 -5.32
CA LEU A 200 -7.56 -4.10 -4.30
C LEU A 200 -8.52 -4.31 -3.12
N THR A 201 -9.51 -5.21 -3.24
CA THR A 201 -10.43 -5.49 -2.11
C THR A 201 -9.76 -6.16 -0.92
N ILE A 202 -8.55 -6.71 -1.09
CA ILE A 202 -7.77 -7.32 0.00
C ILE A 202 -7.10 -6.28 0.92
N LEU A 203 -7.04 -5.02 0.49
CA LEU A 203 -6.37 -3.93 1.20
C LEU A 203 -7.29 -3.34 2.25
N SER A 204 -6.72 -2.81 3.34
CA SER A 204 -7.50 -2.19 4.41
C SER A 204 -8.09 -0.84 3.99
N PRO A 205 -9.15 -0.36 4.68
CA PRO A 205 -9.80 0.92 4.35
C PRO A 205 -8.83 2.10 4.35
N LYS A 206 -7.86 2.11 5.26
CA LYS A 206 -6.83 3.15 5.38
C LYS A 206 -5.97 3.22 4.12
N ILE A 207 -5.55 2.07 3.59
CA ILE A 207 -4.77 1.99 2.35
C ILE A 207 -5.62 2.44 1.15
N ILE A 208 -6.89 2.00 1.09
CA ILE A 208 -7.81 2.40 0.01
C ILE A 208 -8.07 3.91 0.01
N GLU A 209 -8.20 4.53 1.18
CA GLU A 209 -8.32 5.97 1.28
C GLU A 209 -7.11 6.69 0.70
N GLN A 210 -5.90 6.23 1.03
CA GLN A 210 -4.66 6.77 0.44
C GLN A 210 -4.57 6.52 -1.07
N PHE A 211 -4.97 5.34 -1.53
CA PHE A 211 -5.00 5.02 -2.96
C PHE A 211 -5.88 6.02 -3.73
N ILE A 212 -7.08 6.30 -3.22
CA ILE A 212 -8.01 7.24 -3.85
C ILE A 212 -7.45 8.66 -3.84
N ARG A 213 -6.82 9.07 -2.73
CA ARG A 213 -6.17 10.38 -2.60
C ARG A 213 -5.04 10.51 -3.63
N ALA A 214 -4.14 9.53 -3.72
CA ALA A 214 -3.04 9.50 -4.67
C ALA A 214 -3.53 9.46 -6.13
N SER A 215 -4.56 8.65 -6.42
CA SER A 215 -5.13 8.54 -7.75
C SER A 215 -5.76 9.83 -8.26
N ARG A 216 -6.30 10.67 -7.36
CA ARG A 216 -6.84 11.99 -7.70
C ARG A 216 -5.74 13.02 -7.91
N ALA A 217 -4.69 12.99 -7.09
CA ALA A 217 -3.54 13.88 -7.26
C ALA A 217 -2.84 13.66 -8.61
N CYS A 218 -2.76 12.42 -9.08
CA CYS A 218 -2.17 12.07 -10.38
C CYS A 218 -3.05 12.43 -11.59
N GLY A 219 -4.35 12.71 -11.38
CA GLY A 219 -5.33 12.89 -12.47
C GLY A 219 -5.53 14.33 -12.95
N SER A 220 -5.05 15.32 -12.19
CA SER A 220 -5.45 16.74 -12.27
C SER A 220 -5.08 17.50 -13.58
N ASP A 221 -4.51 16.82 -14.57
CA ASP A 221 -4.09 17.41 -15.85
C ASP A 221 -4.99 16.91 -17.00
N ASN A 222 -6.05 17.68 -17.32
CA ASN A 222 -6.97 17.59 -18.49
C ASN A 222 -8.26 16.73 -18.37
N ASN A 223 -9.20 16.95 -19.33
CA ASN A 223 -10.56 16.40 -19.53
C ASN A 223 -10.83 14.89 -19.20
N ASN A 224 -9.80 14.10 -18.92
CA ASN A 224 -9.88 12.71 -18.46
C ASN A 224 -10.28 12.59 -16.97
N ASP A 225 -10.28 13.70 -16.22
CA ASP A 225 -10.66 13.77 -14.81
C ASP A 225 -12.03 13.18 -14.50
N ASN A 226 -13.03 13.44 -15.36
CA ASN A 226 -14.39 12.92 -15.13
C ASN A 226 -14.45 11.39 -15.28
N ASN A 227 -13.71 10.82 -16.23
CA ASN A 227 -13.70 9.37 -16.43
C ASN A 227 -12.94 8.66 -15.30
N ASN A 228 -11.79 9.19 -14.88
CA ASN A 228 -11.03 8.63 -13.76
C ASN A 228 -11.85 8.69 -12.45
N ASN A 229 -12.51 9.82 -12.18
CA ASN A 229 -13.42 9.94 -11.04
C ASN A 229 -14.59 8.94 -11.10
N LEU A 230 -15.12 8.63 -12.28
CA LEU A 230 -16.16 7.64 -12.46
C LEU A 230 -15.65 6.21 -12.18
N VAL A 231 -14.46 5.86 -12.66
CA VAL A 231 -13.83 4.55 -12.39
C VAL A 231 -13.58 4.38 -10.89
N LEU A 232 -13.02 5.39 -10.23
CA LEU A 232 -12.80 5.38 -8.78
C LEU A 232 -14.11 5.28 -7.99
N THR A 233 -15.16 5.97 -8.43
CA THR A 233 -16.49 5.87 -7.80
C THR A 233 -17.07 4.46 -7.95
N ARG A 234 -16.97 3.86 -9.14
CA ARG A 234 -17.41 2.48 -9.39
C ARG A 234 -16.61 1.47 -8.55
N PHE A 235 -15.30 1.67 -8.43
CA PHE A 235 -14.44 0.87 -7.57
C PHE A 235 -14.86 0.98 -6.10
N LEU A 236 -15.06 2.20 -5.59
CA LEU A 236 -15.50 2.43 -4.21
C LEU A 236 -16.82 1.71 -3.89
N ILE A 237 -17.80 1.78 -4.80
CA ILE A 237 -19.07 1.06 -4.63
C ILE A 237 -18.84 -0.46 -4.59
N HIS A 238 -17.98 -0.98 -5.46
CA HIS A 238 -17.60 -2.40 -5.47
C HIS A 238 -16.90 -2.82 -4.17
N TYR A 239 -15.94 -2.04 -3.71
CA TYR A 239 -15.19 -2.25 -2.49
C TYR A 239 -16.12 -2.29 -1.27
N LEU A 240 -17.00 -1.29 -1.14
CA LEU A 240 -17.98 -1.22 -0.05
C LEU A 240 -18.97 -2.38 -0.07
N LYS A 241 -19.47 -2.77 -1.25
CA LYS A 241 -20.34 -3.95 -1.39
C LYS A 241 -19.63 -5.22 -0.96
N THR A 242 -18.39 -5.41 -1.41
CA THR A 242 -17.59 -6.58 -1.05
C THR A 242 -17.33 -6.63 0.47
N ALA A 243 -17.01 -5.49 1.08
CA ALA A 243 -16.81 -5.37 2.52
C ALA A 243 -18.09 -5.69 3.32
N LEU A 244 -19.27 -5.25 2.86
CA LEU A 244 -20.57 -5.53 3.50
C LEU A 244 -20.97 -7.01 3.43
N HIS A 245 -20.56 -7.72 2.38
CA HIS A 245 -20.81 -9.15 2.24
C HIS A 245 -19.87 -9.99 3.11
N SER A 246 -18.66 -9.50 3.37
CA SER A 246 -17.66 -10.19 4.19
C SER A 246 -17.80 -9.90 5.70
N ASN A 247 -18.18 -8.67 6.07
CA ASN A 247 -18.25 -8.22 7.46
C ASN A 247 -19.63 -7.61 7.75
N GLY A 248 -20.30 -8.09 8.80
CA GLY A 248 -21.66 -7.66 9.15
C GLY A 248 -21.84 -6.14 9.29
N SER A 249 -23.06 -5.67 8.96
CA SER A 249 -23.40 -4.27 8.63
C SER A 249 -23.01 -3.17 9.64
N LYS A 250 -22.76 -3.47 10.94
CA LYS A 250 -22.52 -2.44 11.98
C LYS A 250 -21.04 -2.04 12.14
N SER A 251 -20.09 -2.96 11.92
CA SER A 251 -18.65 -2.67 12.01
C SER A 251 -18.17 -1.86 10.80
N VAL A 252 -18.69 -2.18 9.61
CA VAL A 252 -18.36 -1.53 8.34
C VAL A 252 -18.72 -0.03 8.34
N LEU A 253 -19.82 0.36 8.97
CA LEU A 253 -20.30 1.76 8.91
C LEU A 253 -19.37 2.76 9.60
N LYS A 254 -18.66 2.37 10.66
CA LYS A 254 -17.75 3.30 11.38
C LYS A 254 -16.41 3.45 10.66
N GLU A 255 -15.82 2.35 10.25
CA GLU A 255 -14.49 2.30 9.62
C GLU A 255 -14.50 2.76 8.15
N TYR A 256 -15.63 2.61 7.44
CA TYR A 256 -15.76 2.93 6.02
C TYR A 256 -16.57 4.22 5.75
N SER A 257 -16.98 4.94 6.81
CA SER A 257 -17.80 6.17 6.70
C SER A 257 -17.19 7.23 5.77
N GLY A 258 -15.88 7.47 5.85
CA GLY A 258 -15.18 8.42 4.97
C GLY A 258 -15.15 7.97 3.50
N LEU A 259 -14.99 6.67 3.25
CA LEU A 259 -15.05 6.09 1.90
C LEU A 259 -16.47 6.12 1.33
N ALA A 260 -17.48 5.84 2.15
CA ALA A 260 -18.88 5.89 1.77
C ALA A 260 -19.30 7.31 1.36
N GLY A 261 -18.91 8.35 2.11
CA GLY A 261 -19.16 9.74 1.73
C GLY A 261 -18.52 10.12 0.39
N THR A 262 -17.30 9.63 0.13
CA THR A 262 -16.61 9.83 -1.14
C THR A 262 -17.35 9.17 -2.31
N ALA A 263 -17.87 7.95 -2.10
CA ALA A 263 -18.63 7.21 -3.12
C ALA A 263 -19.96 7.91 -3.45
N VAL A 264 -20.68 8.38 -2.43
CA VAL A 264 -21.97 9.07 -2.57
C VAL A 264 -21.80 10.40 -3.31
N ASN A 265 -20.79 11.20 -2.98
CA ASN A 265 -20.50 12.44 -3.70
C ASN A 265 -20.14 12.21 -5.17
N GLY A 266 -19.45 11.11 -5.47
CA GLY A 266 -19.19 10.68 -6.85
C GLY A 266 -20.45 10.25 -7.60
N TRP A 267 -21.35 9.52 -6.91
CA TRP A 267 -22.64 9.08 -7.46
C TRP A 267 -23.58 10.25 -7.77
N PHE A 268 -23.74 11.21 -6.85
CA PHE A 268 -24.57 12.39 -7.10
C PHE A 268 -24.05 13.25 -8.26
N ARG A 269 -22.72 13.34 -8.44
CA ARG A 269 -22.13 13.99 -9.63
C ARG A 269 -22.46 13.22 -10.93
N TRP A 270 -22.53 11.90 -10.87
CA TRP A 270 -22.92 11.06 -12.00
C TRP A 270 -24.40 11.22 -12.37
N GLU A 271 -25.31 11.23 -11.39
CA GLU A 271 -26.74 11.50 -11.64
C GLU A 271 -26.96 12.91 -12.22
N ARG A 272 -26.25 13.92 -11.70
CA ARG A 272 -26.36 15.30 -12.21
C ARG A 272 -25.85 15.43 -13.65
N LEU A 273 -24.81 14.68 -14.03
CA LEU A 273 -24.30 14.61 -15.41
C LEU A 273 -25.25 13.83 -16.33
N HIS A 274 -25.88 12.76 -15.84
CA HIS A 274 -26.90 12.01 -16.58
C HIS A 274 -28.11 12.90 -16.91
N PHE A 275 -28.58 13.70 -15.93
CA PHE A 275 -29.66 14.67 -16.14
C PHE A 275 -29.27 15.83 -17.08
N LEU A 276 -28.02 16.28 -17.08
CA LEU A 276 -27.54 17.32 -18.01
C LEU A 276 -27.41 16.81 -19.45
N VAL A 277 -27.01 15.55 -19.64
CA VAL A 277 -26.89 14.94 -20.98
C VAL A 277 -28.27 14.62 -21.56
N GLU A 278 -29.24 14.15 -20.76
CA GLU A 278 -30.62 13.97 -21.24
C GLU A 278 -31.38 15.29 -21.42
N GLY A 279 -31.01 16.36 -20.68
CA GLY A 279 -31.59 17.69 -20.85
C GLY A 279 -31.10 18.46 -22.08
N CYS A 280 -29.96 18.09 -22.67
CA CYS A 280 -29.43 18.74 -23.88
C CYS A 280 -29.86 18.09 -25.21
N PHE A 281 -30.49 16.91 -25.19
CA PHE A 281 -31.04 16.25 -26.38
C PHE A 281 -32.58 16.31 -26.47
N GLY A 282 -33.22 17.10 -25.60
CA GLY A 282 -34.66 17.35 -25.60
C GLY A 282 -35.00 18.78 -26.02
N CYS A 283 -34.75 19.13 -27.27
CA CYS A 283 -35.39 20.22 -28.03
C CYS A 283 -35.41 19.83 -29.52
#